data_AF-A0A7W5MYU9-F1
#
_entry.id   AF-A0A7W5MYU9-F1
#
_cell.length_a   1.000
_cell.length_b   1.000
_cell.length_c   1.000
_cell.angle_alpha   90.00
_cell.angle_beta   90.00
_cell.angle_gamma   90.00
#
_symmetry.space_group_name_H-M   'P 1'
#
loop_
_entity.id
_entity.type
_entity.pdbx_description
1 polymer ?
#
loop_
_entity_poly.entity_id
_entity_poly.type
_entity_poly.pdbx_seq_one_letter_code
_entity_poly.pdbx_strand_id
1 'polypeptide(L)'
;MKFAKYALVLPVAALGLSLAACESKQEKAADKTADAVAAQSDAAADAIDSQAADATGAAADKMNSKADAVRAEGKDEASAIKENAEKAEKAH
;
A
#
# COMPACT_ATOMS: atom_id res chain seq x y z
N MET A 1 15.20 -31.99 10.77
CA MET A 1 14.99 -31.04 11.90
C MET A 1 15.44 -29.68 11.39
N LYS A 2 14.59 -28.79 10.84
CA LYS A 2 13.47 -28.05 11.44
C LYS A 2 13.92 -26.97 12.45
N PHE A 3 14.77 -26.02 12.04
CA PHE A 3 15.04 -24.78 12.79
C PHE A 3 15.26 -23.56 11.88
N ALA A 4 14.29 -23.29 10.99
CA ALA A 4 14.03 -21.94 10.50
C ALA A 4 13.15 -21.26 11.56
N LYS A 5 13.77 -20.74 12.63
CA LYS A 5 13.05 -20.14 13.77
C LYS A 5 13.95 -19.22 14.60
N TYR A 6 14.58 -18.27 13.93
CA TYR A 6 15.06 -17.02 14.55
C TYR A 6 14.58 -15.92 13.59
N ALA A 7 13.32 -15.49 13.70
CA ALA A 7 12.96 -14.39 14.59
C ALA A 7 14.06 -13.33 14.57
N LEU A 8 14.04 -12.55 13.49
CA LEU A 8 14.74 -11.29 13.32
C LEU A 8 14.19 -10.32 14.39
N VAL A 9 14.61 -10.53 15.64
CA VAL A 9 14.41 -9.56 16.72
C VAL A 9 15.57 -8.59 16.60
N LEU A 10 15.34 -7.52 15.84
CA LEU A 10 16.18 -6.32 15.84
C LEU A 10 16.22 -5.77 17.27
N PRO A 11 17.38 -5.42 17.83
CA PRO A 11 17.47 -4.92 19.19
C PRO A 11 16.93 -3.47 19.24
N VAL A 12 15.66 -3.33 19.62
CA VAL A 12 15.02 -2.06 19.98
C VAL A 12 15.42 -1.74 21.42
N ALA A 13 16.65 -1.27 21.66
CA ALA A 13 17.11 -1.01 23.03
C ALA A 13 17.99 0.25 23.20
N ALA A 14 18.04 1.17 22.24
CA ALA A 14 18.87 2.38 22.36
C ALA A 14 18.25 3.67 21.80
N LEU A 15 16.92 3.82 21.88
CA LEU A 15 16.22 5.03 21.43
C LEU A 15 15.46 5.68 22.59
N GLY A 16 16.10 5.79 23.75
CA GLY A 16 15.58 6.61 24.84
C GLY A 16 15.67 8.09 24.46
N LEU A 17 14.52 8.75 24.36
CA LEU A 17 14.33 10.22 24.35
C LEU A 17 14.64 11.00 23.05
N SER A 18 14.95 10.38 21.92
CA SER A 18 15.09 11.11 20.63
C SER A 18 14.15 10.65 19.50
N LEU A 19 13.27 9.67 19.75
CA LEU A 19 12.47 9.04 18.70
C LEU A 19 11.15 9.75 18.35
N ALA A 20 10.68 10.69 19.17
CA ALA A 20 9.44 11.43 18.89
C ALA A 20 9.50 12.27 17.59
N ALA A 21 10.68 12.55 17.05
CA ALA A 21 10.88 13.27 15.79
C ALA A 21 11.18 12.36 14.58
N CYS A 22 11.42 11.06 14.80
CA CYS A 22 11.58 10.07 13.72
C CYS A 22 10.26 9.35 13.41
N GLU A 23 9.36 9.19 14.40
CA GLU A 23 8.03 8.58 14.24
C GLU A 23 7.22 9.24 13.11
N SER A 24 7.16 10.58 13.09
CA SER A 24 6.46 11.32 12.02
C SER A 24 7.11 11.20 10.63
N LYS A 25 8.39 10.83 10.54
CA LYS A 25 9.04 10.58 9.23
C LYS A 25 8.64 9.22 8.67
N GLN A 26 8.46 8.24 9.55
CA GLN A 26 8.07 6.88 9.18
C GLN A 26 6.61 6.85 8.71
N GLU A 27 5.70 7.53 9.43
CA GLU A 27 4.31 7.74 8.99
C GLU A 27 4.26 8.47 7.65
N LYS A 28 4.98 9.60 7.49
CA LYS A 28 5.06 10.32 6.21
C LYS A 28 5.63 9.49 5.07
N ALA A 29 6.56 8.58 5.34
CA ALA A 29 7.12 7.69 4.33
C ALA A 29 6.10 6.61 3.93
N ALA A 30 5.36 6.07 4.90
CA ALA A 30 4.26 5.14 4.64
C ALA A 30 3.15 5.81 3.84
N ASP A 31 2.75 7.03 4.19
CA ASP A 31 1.76 7.82 3.45
C ASP A 31 2.20 8.03 1.99
N LYS A 32 3.44 8.46 1.76
CA LYS A 32 3.98 8.62 0.40
C LYS A 32 3.99 7.30 -0.38
N THR A 33 4.29 6.20 0.30
CA THR A 33 4.32 4.87 -0.33
C THR A 33 2.91 4.44 -0.71
N ALA A 34 1.95 4.58 0.22
CA ALA A 34 0.54 4.30 -0.01
C ALA A 34 -0.03 5.15 -1.16
N ASP A 35 0.27 6.45 -1.19
CA ASP A 35 -0.16 7.34 -2.27
C ASP A 35 0.48 6.94 -3.61
N ALA A 36 1.75 6.52 -3.62
CA ALA A 36 2.41 6.03 -4.84
C ALA A 36 1.81 4.71 -5.34
N VAL A 37 1.43 3.80 -4.43
CA VAL A 37 0.73 2.55 -4.78
C VAL A 37 -0.64 2.85 -5.37
N ALA A 38 -1.44 3.68 -4.70
CA ALA A 38 -2.75 4.08 -5.20
C ALA A 38 -2.65 4.76 -6.58
N ALA A 39 -1.70 5.67 -6.77
CA ALA A 39 -1.49 6.37 -8.04
C ALA A 39 -1.03 5.41 -9.17
N GLN A 40 -0.20 4.42 -8.86
CA GLN A 40 0.21 3.40 -9.85
C GLN A 40 -0.98 2.52 -10.26
N SER A 41 -1.81 2.10 -9.31
CA SER A 41 -3.01 1.33 -9.59
C SER A 41 -4.05 2.15 -10.36
N ASP A 42 -4.23 3.43 -10.04
CA ASP A 42 -5.09 4.34 -10.80
C ASP A 42 -4.58 4.50 -12.24
N ALA A 43 -3.27 4.70 -12.45
CA ALA A 43 -2.69 4.79 -13.79
C ALA A 43 -2.85 3.48 -14.60
N ALA A 44 -2.70 2.33 -13.93
CA ALA A 44 -2.92 1.03 -14.57
C ALA A 44 -4.40 0.83 -14.94
N ALA A 45 -5.32 1.25 -14.07
CA ALA A 45 -6.76 1.21 -14.33
C ALA A 45 -7.16 2.17 -15.45
N ASP A 46 -6.60 3.38 -15.50
CA ASP A 46 -6.82 4.36 -16.58
C ASP A 46 -6.37 3.80 -17.95
N ALA A 47 -5.28 3.03 -17.98
CA ALA A 47 -4.84 2.35 -19.19
C ALA A 47 -5.82 1.24 -19.63
N ILE A 48 -6.49 0.59 -18.68
CA ILE A 48 -7.54 -0.41 -18.98
C ILE A 48 -8.81 0.29 -19.46
N ASP A 49 -9.25 1.37 -18.81
CA ASP A 49 -10.42 2.15 -19.22
C ASP A 49 -10.22 2.77 -20.61
N SER A 50 -9.00 3.21 -20.93
CA SER A 50 -8.65 3.70 -22.26
C SER A 50 -8.81 2.61 -23.33
N GLN A 51 -8.43 1.37 -23.02
CA GLN A 51 -8.67 0.23 -23.93
C GLN A 51 -10.15 -0.16 -23.99
N ALA A 52 -10.89 0.01 -22.88
CA ALA A 52 -12.32 -0.24 -22.83
C ALA A 52 -13.11 0.75 -23.68
N ALA A 53 -12.64 1.99 -23.81
CA ALA A 53 -13.26 3.02 -24.64
C ALA A 53 -13.31 2.66 -26.13
N ASP A 54 -12.35 1.87 -26.61
CA ASP A 54 -12.32 1.34 -27.99
C ASP A 54 -13.14 0.05 -28.15
N ALA A 55 -13.63 -0.54 -27.05
CA ALA A 55 -14.45 -1.76 -27.05
C ALA A 55 -15.95 -1.43 -26.95
N THR A 56 -16.81 -2.40 -27.27
CA THR A 56 -18.28 -2.24 -27.19
C THR A 56 -18.96 -3.40 -26.49
N GLY A 57 -20.07 -3.11 -25.81
CA GLY A 57 -20.92 -4.10 -25.14
C GLY A 57 -20.20 -4.82 -24.00
N ALA A 58 -20.50 -6.12 -23.82
CA ALA A 58 -19.99 -6.91 -22.69
C ALA A 58 -18.45 -6.95 -22.57
N ALA A 59 -17.72 -6.71 -23.67
CA ALA A 59 -16.27 -6.62 -23.64
C ALA A 59 -15.79 -5.34 -22.92
N ALA A 60 -16.41 -4.19 -23.20
CA ALA A 60 -16.14 -2.92 -22.52
C ALA A 60 -16.50 -3.02 -21.04
N ASP A 61 -17.67 -3.61 -20.72
CA ASP A 61 -18.12 -3.78 -19.33
C ASP A 61 -17.13 -4.62 -18.50
N LYS A 62 -16.59 -5.69 -19.09
CA LYS A 62 -15.60 -6.54 -18.43
C LYS A 62 -14.27 -5.81 -18.20
N MET A 63 -13.86 -4.96 -19.15
CA MET A 63 -12.63 -4.17 -19.02
C MET A 63 -12.79 -3.08 -17.95
N ASN A 64 -13.89 -2.33 -17.94
CA ASN A 64 -14.18 -1.35 -16.90
C ASN A 64 -14.23 -2.02 -15.52
N SER A 65 -14.92 -3.17 -15.40
CA SER A 65 -14.96 -3.93 -14.15
C SER A 65 -13.56 -4.35 -13.68
N LYS A 66 -12.65 -4.64 -14.62
CA LYS A 66 -11.26 -4.97 -14.30
C LYS A 66 -10.48 -3.73 -13.85
N ALA A 67 -10.68 -2.58 -14.49
CA ALA A 67 -10.09 -1.32 -14.07
C ALA A 67 -10.52 -0.96 -12.64
N ASP A 68 -11.81 -1.08 -12.34
CA ASP A 68 -12.35 -0.85 -11.00
C ASP A 68 -11.73 -1.79 -9.95
N ALA A 69 -11.57 -3.07 -10.27
CA ALA A 69 -10.90 -4.02 -9.39
C ALA A 69 -9.44 -3.62 -9.09
N VAL A 70 -8.70 -3.17 -10.11
CA VAL A 70 -7.31 -2.69 -9.95
C VAL A 70 -7.26 -1.44 -9.06
N ARG A 71 -8.18 -0.48 -9.25
CA ARG A 71 -8.26 0.70 -8.37
C ARG A 71 -8.59 0.31 -6.93
N ALA A 72 -9.52 -0.62 -6.74
CA ALA A 72 -9.90 -1.10 -5.43
C ALA A 72 -8.72 -1.79 -4.73
N GLU A 73 -8.03 -2.72 -5.40
CA GLU A 73 -6.86 -3.42 -4.86
C GLU A 73 -5.75 -2.44 -4.46
N GLY A 74 -5.46 -1.44 -5.30
CA GLY A 74 -4.48 -0.40 -4.97
C GLY A 74 -4.85 0.44 -3.74
N LYS A 75 -6.15 0.77 -3.59
CA LYS A 75 -6.64 1.49 -2.41
C LYS A 75 -6.59 0.64 -1.15
N ASP A 76 -6.90 -0.64 -1.25
CA ASP A 76 -6.84 -1.58 -0.13
C ASP A 76 -5.38 -1.77 0.33
N GLU A 77 -4.44 -1.93 -0.60
CA GLU A 77 -3.02 -2.04 -0.29
C GLU A 77 -2.46 -0.74 0.32
N ALA A 78 -2.81 0.41 -0.27
CA ALA A 78 -2.48 1.72 0.29
C ALA A 78 -3.01 1.89 1.72
N SER A 79 -4.25 1.45 1.97
CA SER A 79 -4.87 1.49 3.29
C SER A 79 -4.15 0.57 4.29
N ALA A 80 -3.77 -0.64 3.87
CA ALA A 80 -3.02 -1.57 4.71
C ALA A 80 -1.63 -1.01 5.10
N ILE A 81 -0.96 -0.31 4.17
CA ILE A 81 0.31 0.37 4.45
C ILE A 81 0.11 1.46 5.52
N LYS A 82 -0.92 2.30 5.39
CA LYS A 82 -1.23 3.35 6.37
C LYS A 82 -1.59 2.76 7.73
N GLU A 83 -2.47 1.75 7.79
CA GLU A 83 -2.84 1.09 9.05
C GLU A 83 -1.63 0.46 9.75
N ASN A 84 -0.73 -0.18 9.00
CA ASN A 84 0.46 -0.78 9.60
C ASN A 84 1.41 0.27 10.17
N ALA A 85 1.54 1.42 9.50
CA ALA A 85 2.33 2.54 10.00
C ALA A 85 1.72 3.15 11.27
N GLU A 86 0.40 3.36 11.31
CA GLU A 86 -0.29 3.84 12.51
C GLU A 86 -0.19 2.85 13.69
N LYS A 87 -0.30 1.54 13.42
CA LYS A 87 -0.15 0.51 14.46
C LYS A 87 1.27 0.48 15.02
N ALA A 88 2.27 0.70 14.16
CA ALA A 88 3.66 0.83 14.60
C ALA A 88 3.85 2.08 15.47
N GLU A 89 3.31 3.23 15.06
CA GLU A 89 3.36 4.49 15.81
C GLU A 89 2.70 4.36 17.20
N LYS A 90 1.51 3.76 17.28
CA LYS A 90 0.79 3.54 18.55
C LYS A 90 1.41 2.49 19.48
N ALA A 91 2.30 1.63 18.97
CA ALA A 91 2.97 0.59 19.75
C ALA A 91 4.26 1.08 20.42
N HIS A 92 4.69 2.31 20.14
CA HIS A 92 5.85 2.99 20.72
C HIS A 92 5.44 4.03 21.78
#